data_AF-A0A2N2MPW0-F1
#
_entry.id   AF-A0A2N2MPW0-F1
#
_cell.length_a   1.000
_cell.length_b   1.000
_cell.length_c   1.000
_cell.angle_alpha   90.00
_cell.angle_beta   90.00
_cell.angle_gamma   90.00
#
_symmetry.space_group_name_H-M   'P 1'
#
loop_
_entity.id
_entity.type
_entity.pdbx_description
1 polymer ?
#
loop_
_entity_poly.entity_id
_entity_poly.type
_entity_poly.pdbx_seq_one_letter_code
_entity_poly.pdbx_strand_id
1 'polypeptide(L)'
;MKTKIARFFQIFIILVFLLGSANLQPVFAQDETPVVTEPVVIITDNPEGDVTEEPTLETEVPVVEVAATEVPFVPTEVVTVEPSEPPQESEDLAEIVTALSSEGIQITGVNGDLLPLASQDTADALTNGDPYFVRGSTTYYFIQSGACPGSSVLDVNCFVSPTPIEAAIAMYKSPLLPTPAVGENIITVLPGNYIDHVVIDVTGLTLMGIPGSIMGADPTAPVLTGTSGPGITILAKGVTISGFAITGYDTGVYIDVASSGNNNINITNNTITGNDIGIQISKDTGSPGITISNNLIFGNLLYGLVNNESNNVQFIDAPNNYWGCPTGPVVAAIDKKDDLIHYYQFDADGSGKDMGLVKPVGCELVGGQEALWDFQIKTNDWSPYKINLDTFVPCPPGQVLEGDVCITPTPALSIVKTVTPSTYDEVGDVLSYSYVVKNVGNVTLSGPFTVTDDKA
;
A
#
# COMPACT_ATOMS: atom_id res chain seq x y z
N MET A 1 -14.85 -35.06 51.36
CA MET A 1 -14.17 -34.90 52.66
C MET A 1 -13.07 -33.84 52.48
N LYS A 2 -13.43 -32.56 52.56
CA LYS A 2 -13.06 -31.60 53.63
C LYS A 2 -11.55 -31.25 53.74
N THR A 3 -11.21 -30.06 53.22
CA THR A 3 -10.43 -28.93 53.80
C THR A 3 -8.97 -29.05 54.31
N LYS A 4 -8.09 -28.23 53.69
CA LYS A 4 -7.18 -27.16 54.22
C LYS A 4 -6.16 -27.42 55.37
N ILE A 5 -5.08 -26.61 55.32
CA ILE A 5 -4.08 -26.20 56.36
C ILE A 5 -2.77 -27.04 56.31
N ALA A 6 -1.58 -26.57 55.90
CA ALA A 6 -0.72 -25.39 56.14
C ALA A 6 0.56 -25.80 56.90
N ARG A 7 1.70 -25.43 56.28
CA ARG A 7 3.02 -25.08 56.84
C ARG A 7 3.33 -25.49 58.29
N PHE A 8 4.36 -26.32 58.49
CA PHE A 8 5.24 -26.26 59.66
C PHE A 8 6.60 -26.90 59.30
N PHE A 9 7.68 -26.11 59.41
CA PHE A 9 9.00 -26.49 59.99
C PHE A 9 9.71 -27.76 59.44
N GLN A 10 11.01 -27.85 59.11
CA GLN A 10 12.20 -27.10 59.49
C GLN A 10 13.42 -27.93 59.03
N ILE A 11 14.34 -27.35 58.25
CA ILE A 11 15.77 -27.71 58.13
C ILE A 11 16.43 -26.36 57.78
N PHE A 12 16.86 -25.48 58.69
CA PHE A 12 17.89 -25.52 59.74
C PHE A 12 19.32 -25.84 59.23
N ILE A 13 20.06 -24.72 59.02
CA ILE A 13 21.49 -24.47 59.31
C ILE A 13 22.55 -24.93 58.30
N ILE A 14 23.27 -23.94 57.74
CA ILE A 14 24.71 -23.60 57.91
C ILE A 14 24.89 -22.16 57.34
N LEU A 15 25.00 -21.12 58.19
CA LEU A 15 26.22 -20.38 58.58
C LEU A 15 26.59 -19.25 57.57
N VAL A 16 26.21 -17.95 57.72
CA VAL A 16 26.46 -16.87 58.72
C VAL A 16 27.60 -15.90 58.30
N PHE A 17 27.37 -14.59 58.59
CA PHE A 17 28.17 -13.35 58.46
C PHE A 17 27.94 -12.54 57.15
N LEU A 18 27.47 -11.27 57.14
CA LEU A 18 27.47 -10.17 58.12
C LEU A 18 26.22 -9.26 57.98
N LEU A 19 25.64 -8.88 59.12
CA LEU A 19 24.66 -7.80 59.30
C LEU A 19 25.21 -6.84 60.37
N GLY A 20 24.92 -5.56 60.21
CA GLY A 20 25.00 -4.54 61.26
C GLY A 20 25.40 -3.18 60.67
N SER A 21 24.74 -2.05 60.89
CA SER A 21 23.54 -1.73 61.67
C SER A 21 23.03 -0.41 61.09
N ALA A 22 21.75 -0.30 60.73
CA ALA A 22 21.15 0.98 60.37
C ALA A 22 20.94 1.80 61.65
N ASN A 23 21.66 2.92 61.76
CA ASN A 23 21.44 3.92 62.79
C ASN A 23 20.59 5.04 62.17
N LEU A 24 19.37 5.21 62.67
CA LEU A 24 18.43 6.26 62.28
C LEU A 24 18.82 7.59 62.94
N GLN A 25 19.00 8.64 62.14
CA GLN A 25 18.81 10.03 62.59
C GLN A 25 17.76 10.71 61.69
N PRO A 26 16.83 11.51 62.26
CA PRO A 26 15.77 12.15 61.49
C PRO A 26 16.28 13.44 60.84
N VAL A 27 15.85 13.72 59.60
CA VAL A 27 15.95 15.05 59.00
C VAL A 27 14.55 15.46 58.56
N PHE A 28 14.15 16.64 59.03
CA PHE A 28 12.83 17.24 58.93
C PHE A 28 12.50 17.68 57.50
N ALA A 29 11.21 17.72 57.18
CA ALA A 29 10.70 18.37 55.97
C ALA A 29 11.03 19.87 56.01
N GLN A 30 11.66 20.38 54.95
CA GLN A 30 11.58 21.79 54.61
C GLN A 30 10.71 21.93 53.36
N ASP A 31 9.53 22.44 53.63
CA ASP A 31 8.64 23.12 52.72
C ASP A 31 9.36 24.38 52.23
N GLU A 32 9.92 24.33 51.03
CA GLU A 32 10.17 25.52 50.23
C GLU A 32 9.49 25.30 48.87
N THR A 33 8.39 26.00 48.69
CA THR A 33 7.68 26.17 47.43
C THR A 33 8.67 26.51 46.31
N PRO A 34 8.64 25.82 45.14
CA PRO A 34 9.46 26.22 44.02
C PRO A 34 9.03 27.61 43.55
N VAL A 35 10.01 28.51 43.39
CA VAL A 35 9.83 29.83 42.82
C VAL A 35 9.27 29.67 41.41
N VAL A 36 8.06 30.22 41.19
CA VAL A 36 7.49 30.41 39.85
C VAL A 36 8.35 31.47 39.16
N THR A 37 9.24 31.04 38.27
CA THR A 37 9.77 31.93 37.23
C THR A 37 8.80 31.92 36.06
N GLU A 38 8.31 33.11 35.72
CA GLU A 38 7.28 33.41 34.73
C GLU A 38 7.52 32.73 33.36
N PRO A 39 6.44 32.39 32.62
CA PRO A 39 6.57 31.91 31.25
C PRO A 39 7.20 33.00 30.37
N VAL A 40 8.20 32.60 29.57
CA VAL A 40 8.76 33.44 28.51
C VAL A 40 7.64 33.78 27.51
N VAL A 41 7.36 35.08 27.39
CA VAL A 41 6.42 35.65 26.42
C VAL A 41 6.99 35.46 25.02
N ILE A 42 6.29 34.71 24.16
CA ILE A 42 6.52 34.72 22.71
C ILE A 42 5.76 35.93 22.17
N ILE A 43 6.48 36.97 21.78
CA ILE A 43 5.93 38.10 21.03
C ILE A 43 5.92 37.70 19.55
N THR A 44 4.73 37.44 19.01
CA THR A 44 4.50 37.47 17.57
C THR A 44 3.90 38.83 17.23
N ASP A 45 4.71 39.75 16.73
CA ASP A 45 4.21 40.99 16.14
C ASP A 45 3.59 40.66 14.76
N ASN A 46 2.27 40.72 14.71
CA ASN A 46 1.49 40.83 13.47
C ASN A 46 0.69 42.14 13.56
N PRO A 47 0.90 43.11 12.65
CA PRO A 47 -0.07 44.20 12.49
C PRO A 47 -1.03 43.85 11.36
N GLU A 48 -2.28 43.56 11.73
CA GLU A 48 -3.41 43.67 10.80
C GLU A 48 -3.66 45.14 10.45
N GLY A 49 -4.02 45.36 9.18
CA GLY A 49 -4.51 46.63 8.65
C GLY A 49 -5.26 46.39 7.34
N ASP A 50 -6.55 46.15 7.45
CA ASP A 50 -7.58 46.27 6.40
C ASP A 50 -7.75 47.76 6.02
N VAL A 51 -7.77 48.13 4.72
CA VAL A 51 -8.96 48.58 3.92
C VAL A 51 -8.57 48.92 2.46
N THR A 52 -9.36 48.35 1.52
CA THR A 52 -9.84 48.85 0.21
C THR A 52 -9.14 50.01 -0.53
N GLU A 53 -8.78 49.80 -1.80
CA GLU A 53 -9.39 50.43 -3.01
C GLU A 53 -8.72 49.94 -4.32
N GLU A 54 -9.52 49.66 -5.35
CA GLU A 54 -9.11 49.51 -6.76
C GLU A 54 -8.51 50.84 -7.29
N PRO A 55 -7.58 50.77 -8.27
CA PRO A 55 -8.02 51.12 -9.62
C PRO A 55 -7.40 50.29 -10.74
N THR A 56 -8.16 50.22 -11.83
CA THR A 56 -7.81 49.77 -13.17
C THR A 56 -6.65 50.55 -13.78
N LEU A 57 -5.72 49.86 -14.44
CA LEU A 57 -5.14 50.31 -15.72
C LEU A 57 -4.42 49.17 -16.45
N GLU A 58 -4.84 48.97 -17.70
CA GLU A 58 -4.20 48.13 -18.69
C GLU A 58 -2.75 48.56 -18.93
N THR A 59 -1.82 47.60 -19.08
CA THR A 59 -0.54 47.86 -19.74
C THR A 59 -0.17 46.63 -20.57
N GLU A 60 -0.08 46.87 -21.87
CA GLU A 60 0.22 45.90 -22.90
C GLU A 60 1.59 45.24 -22.70
N VAL A 61 1.65 43.92 -22.89
CA VAL A 61 2.89 43.15 -22.99
C VAL A 61 3.44 43.33 -24.41
N PRO A 62 4.68 43.78 -24.62
CA PRO A 62 5.25 43.81 -25.95
C PRO A 62 5.62 42.38 -26.37
N VAL A 63 5.12 41.98 -27.54
CA VAL A 63 5.54 40.77 -28.26
C VAL A 63 6.99 40.94 -28.68
N VAL A 64 7.90 40.14 -28.10
CA VAL A 64 9.28 40.02 -28.59
C VAL A 64 9.29 38.97 -29.70
N GLU A 65 9.43 39.44 -30.92
CA GLU A 65 9.70 38.63 -32.10
C GLU A 65 11.14 38.08 -32.00
N VAL A 66 11.29 36.77 -31.82
CA VAL A 66 12.61 36.13 -31.84
C VAL A 66 12.94 35.80 -33.29
N ALA A 67 13.83 36.60 -33.88
CA ALA A 67 14.38 36.33 -35.20
C ALA A 67 15.18 35.02 -35.20
N ALA A 68 14.83 34.10 -36.10
CA ALA A 68 15.58 32.89 -36.35
C ALA A 68 16.98 33.25 -36.90
N THR A 69 18.02 32.85 -36.17
CA THR A 69 19.41 32.95 -36.63
C THR A 69 19.79 31.59 -37.22
N GLU A 70 20.08 31.56 -38.52
CA GLU A 70 20.54 30.35 -39.22
C GLU A 70 21.92 29.90 -38.71
N VAL A 71 22.03 28.63 -38.35
CA VAL A 71 23.29 27.97 -37.97
C VAL A 71 23.97 27.46 -39.25
N PRO A 72 25.27 27.73 -39.49
CA PRO A 72 25.93 27.31 -40.71
C PRO A 72 26.17 25.79 -40.74
N PHE A 73 25.88 25.21 -41.91
CA PHE A 73 26.05 23.79 -42.25
C PHE A 73 27.55 23.43 -42.35
N VAL A 74 28.01 22.49 -41.53
CA VAL A 74 29.35 21.86 -41.64
C VAL A 74 29.17 20.53 -42.39
N PRO A 75 29.93 20.25 -43.46
CA PRO A 75 29.78 18.99 -44.20
C PRO A 75 30.39 17.84 -43.40
N THR A 76 29.59 16.80 -43.17
CA THR A 76 30.00 15.55 -42.52
C THR A 76 30.91 14.74 -43.46
N GLU A 77 32.15 14.49 -43.06
CA GLU A 77 33.00 13.45 -43.67
C GLU A 77 32.39 12.07 -43.43
N VAL A 78 32.31 11.29 -44.51
CA VAL A 78 31.82 9.90 -44.50
C VAL A 78 32.93 9.01 -43.92
N VAL A 79 32.82 8.65 -42.65
CA VAL A 79 33.60 7.55 -42.07
C VAL A 79 32.91 6.24 -42.46
N THR A 80 33.62 5.41 -43.22
CA THR A 80 33.20 4.04 -43.54
C THR A 80 33.35 3.19 -42.29
N VAL A 81 32.23 2.68 -41.77
CA VAL A 81 32.18 1.78 -40.61
C VAL A 81 32.20 0.34 -41.15
N GLU A 82 33.23 -0.43 -40.82
CA GLU A 82 33.20 -1.88 -40.98
C GLU A 82 32.13 -2.49 -40.04
N PRO A 83 31.42 -3.57 -40.44
CA PRO A 83 30.34 -4.10 -39.63
C PRO A 83 30.90 -4.71 -38.34
N SER A 84 30.52 -4.11 -37.20
CA SER A 84 30.73 -4.69 -35.88
C SER A 84 29.71 -5.82 -35.67
N GLU A 85 30.22 -6.93 -35.15
CA GLU A 85 29.48 -8.09 -34.69
C GLU A 85 28.45 -7.69 -33.61
N PRO A 86 27.23 -8.25 -33.60
CA PRO A 86 26.22 -7.92 -32.59
C PRO A 86 26.70 -8.33 -31.19
N PRO A 87 26.36 -7.57 -30.13
CA PRO A 87 26.75 -7.92 -28.78
C PRO A 87 26.02 -9.20 -28.36
N GLN A 88 26.79 -10.23 -27.99
CA GLN A 88 26.23 -11.42 -27.36
C GLN A 88 25.74 -11.07 -25.95
N GLU A 89 24.46 -11.30 -25.72
CA GLU A 89 23.82 -11.24 -24.41
C GLU A 89 24.38 -12.38 -23.53
N SER A 90 24.82 -12.04 -22.33
CA SER A 90 25.76 -12.83 -21.53
C SER A 90 25.12 -14.07 -20.87
N GLU A 91 25.58 -15.27 -21.24
CA GLU A 91 25.45 -16.49 -20.41
C GLU A 91 26.33 -16.45 -19.14
N ASP A 92 27.08 -15.36 -18.95
CA ASP A 92 28.14 -15.24 -17.94
C ASP A 92 27.62 -14.88 -16.53
N LEU A 93 26.40 -14.33 -16.40
CA LEU A 93 25.91 -13.83 -15.11
C LEU A 93 25.64 -14.94 -14.08
N ALA A 94 25.13 -16.10 -14.51
CA ALA A 94 24.86 -17.23 -13.62
C ALA A 94 26.15 -17.94 -13.18
N GLU A 95 27.16 -17.98 -14.06
CA GLU A 95 28.46 -18.55 -13.77
C GLU A 95 29.27 -17.64 -12.83
N ILE A 96 29.21 -16.32 -13.05
CA ILE A 96 29.79 -15.30 -12.17
C ILE A 96 29.17 -15.37 -10.77
N VAL A 97 27.84 -15.49 -10.65
CA VAL A 97 27.15 -15.60 -9.35
C VAL A 97 27.55 -16.88 -8.60
N THR A 98 27.70 -17.99 -9.31
CA THR A 98 28.11 -19.28 -8.73
C THR A 98 29.58 -19.25 -8.30
N ALA A 99 30.46 -18.62 -9.10
CA ALA A 99 31.87 -18.45 -8.78
C ALA A 99 32.05 -17.58 -7.51
N LEU A 100 31.35 -16.44 -7.44
CA LEU A 100 31.45 -15.50 -6.31
C LEU A 100 30.96 -16.12 -4.97
N SER A 101 29.94 -16.98 -5.01
CA SER A 101 29.43 -17.68 -3.81
C SER A 101 30.39 -18.77 -3.32
N SER A 102 31.03 -19.51 -4.25
CA SER A 102 31.96 -20.59 -3.90
C SER A 102 33.28 -20.10 -3.28
N GLU A 103 33.64 -18.84 -3.51
CA GLU A 103 34.82 -18.19 -2.90
C GLU A 103 34.49 -17.41 -1.62
N GLY A 104 33.24 -17.43 -1.14
CA GLY A 104 32.83 -16.73 0.08
C GLY A 104 32.81 -15.21 -0.03
N ILE A 105 32.69 -14.67 -1.25
CA ILE A 105 32.67 -13.23 -1.50
C ILE A 105 31.28 -12.68 -1.18
N GLN A 106 31.23 -11.70 -0.29
CA GLN A 106 30.02 -11.02 0.15
C GLN A 106 29.96 -9.62 -0.47
N ILE A 107 28.82 -9.22 -1.03
CA ILE A 107 28.61 -7.85 -1.48
C ILE A 107 28.15 -7.03 -0.28
N THR A 108 28.95 -6.07 0.15
CA THR A 108 28.56 -5.13 1.20
C THR A 108 28.15 -3.80 0.59
N GLY A 109 27.05 -3.23 1.06
CA GLY A 109 26.67 -1.86 0.75
C GLY A 109 27.68 -0.85 1.28
N VAL A 110 27.50 0.42 0.93
CA VAL A 110 28.39 1.52 1.35
C VAL A 110 28.53 1.69 2.87
N ASN A 111 27.63 1.08 3.64
CA ASN A 111 27.62 1.08 5.10
C ASN A 111 28.16 -0.23 5.73
N GLY A 112 28.65 -1.18 4.92
CA GLY A 112 29.19 -2.46 5.39
C GLY A 112 28.13 -3.57 5.60
N ASP A 113 26.85 -3.28 5.35
CA ASP A 113 25.78 -4.26 5.44
C ASP A 113 25.81 -5.22 4.26
N LEU A 114 25.55 -6.50 4.51
CA LEU A 114 25.44 -7.50 3.45
C LEU A 114 24.24 -7.18 2.56
N LEU A 115 24.50 -6.89 1.29
CA LEU A 115 23.48 -6.89 0.26
C LEU A 115 23.18 -8.35 -0.09
N PRO A 116 21.93 -8.82 0.06
CA PRO A 116 21.60 -10.17 -0.37
C PRO A 116 21.86 -10.27 -1.87
N LEU A 117 22.74 -11.19 -2.29
CA LEU A 117 22.68 -11.72 -3.64
C LEU A 117 21.25 -12.25 -3.79
N ALA A 118 20.50 -11.74 -4.78
CA ALA A 118 19.15 -12.13 -5.20
C ALA A 118 18.39 -13.04 -4.20
N SER A 119 17.30 -12.54 -3.57
CA SER A 119 16.52 -13.33 -2.59
C SER A 119 16.26 -14.75 -3.08
N GLN A 120 16.07 -15.72 -2.18
CA GLN A 120 15.67 -17.07 -2.59
C GLN A 120 14.44 -17.02 -3.53
N ASP A 121 13.53 -16.07 -3.32
CA ASP A 121 12.39 -15.80 -4.21
C ASP A 121 12.81 -15.27 -5.59
N THR A 122 13.87 -14.46 -5.68
CA THR A 122 14.46 -13.99 -6.95
C THR A 122 15.19 -15.15 -7.66
N ALA A 123 15.93 -15.97 -6.93
CA ALA A 123 16.56 -17.18 -7.46
C ALA A 123 15.52 -18.22 -7.89
N ASP A 124 14.42 -18.36 -7.15
CA ASP A 124 13.29 -19.24 -7.45
C ASP A 124 12.45 -18.70 -8.61
N ALA A 125 12.25 -17.39 -8.74
CA ALA A 125 11.60 -16.77 -9.90
C ALA A 125 12.43 -16.95 -11.19
N LEU A 126 13.76 -16.84 -11.10
CA LEU A 126 14.66 -17.16 -12.21
C LEU A 126 14.68 -18.67 -12.54
N THR A 127 14.35 -19.55 -11.59
CA THR A 127 14.47 -21.02 -11.76
C THR A 127 13.13 -21.71 -12.04
N ASN A 128 12.00 -21.18 -11.56
CA ASN A 128 10.71 -21.87 -11.51
C ASN A 128 9.58 -21.20 -12.31
N GLY A 129 9.81 -20.06 -12.98
CA GLY A 129 8.82 -19.33 -13.78
C GLY A 129 7.66 -18.69 -13.01
N ASP A 130 6.96 -17.76 -13.65
CA ASP A 130 5.96 -16.87 -13.03
C ASP A 130 4.91 -16.37 -14.05
N PRO A 131 3.61 -16.67 -13.87
CA PRO A 131 2.95 -17.32 -12.73
C PRO A 131 3.05 -18.84 -12.71
N TYR A 132 2.61 -19.45 -11.61
CA TYR A 132 2.58 -20.91 -11.46
C TYR A 132 1.39 -21.44 -10.66
N PHE A 133 1.11 -22.73 -10.80
CA PHE A 133 0.20 -23.48 -9.93
C PHE A 133 0.70 -24.91 -9.74
N VAL A 134 0.18 -25.59 -8.71
CA VAL A 134 0.53 -26.98 -8.40
C VAL A 134 -0.66 -27.91 -8.63
N ARG A 135 -0.38 -29.06 -9.24
CA ARG A 135 -1.33 -30.18 -9.38
C ARG A 135 -0.66 -31.47 -8.93
N GLY A 136 -1.11 -32.03 -7.82
CA GLY A 136 -0.44 -33.17 -7.20
C GLY A 136 0.99 -32.82 -6.78
N SER A 137 1.98 -33.48 -7.39
CA SER A 137 3.40 -33.19 -7.19
C SER A 137 4.02 -32.34 -8.30
N THR A 138 3.23 -31.90 -9.27
CA THR A 138 3.71 -31.22 -10.46
C THR A 138 3.43 -29.74 -10.38
N THR A 139 4.48 -28.92 -10.53
CA THR A 139 4.36 -27.47 -10.68
C THR A 139 4.27 -27.14 -12.17
N TYR A 140 3.26 -26.36 -12.54
CA TYR A 140 3.09 -25.79 -13.87
C TYR A 140 3.41 -24.31 -13.79
N TYR A 141 4.33 -23.85 -14.61
CA TYR A 141 4.77 -22.46 -14.60
C TYR A 141 4.80 -21.86 -15.99
N PHE A 142 4.61 -20.55 -16.03
CA PHE A 142 4.41 -19.76 -17.23
C PHE A 142 5.46 -18.67 -17.20
N ILE A 143 6.09 -18.33 -18.32
CA ILE A 143 7.06 -17.24 -18.38
C ILE A 143 6.66 -16.29 -19.48
N GLN A 144 6.81 -15.00 -19.21
CA GLN A 144 6.33 -13.97 -20.13
C GLN A 144 7.11 -13.94 -21.46
N SER A 145 8.41 -14.17 -21.39
CA SER A 145 9.32 -14.19 -22.53
C SER A 145 10.53 -15.08 -22.24
N GLY A 146 11.36 -15.32 -23.26
CA GLY A 146 12.54 -16.19 -23.14
C GLY A 146 12.23 -17.66 -23.42
N ALA A 147 12.96 -18.55 -22.76
CA ALA A 147 12.85 -19.99 -22.95
C ALA A 147 12.76 -20.70 -21.60
N CYS A 148 12.02 -21.80 -21.58
CA CYS A 148 11.98 -22.69 -20.43
C CYS A 148 13.39 -23.24 -20.14
N PRO A 149 13.85 -23.22 -18.88
CA PRO A 149 15.12 -23.82 -18.50
C PRO A 149 15.16 -25.30 -18.90
N GLY A 150 16.33 -25.85 -19.26
CA GLY A 150 16.47 -27.31 -19.46
C GLY A 150 16.06 -27.86 -20.83
N SER A 151 16.24 -27.10 -21.93
CA SER A 151 15.82 -27.47 -23.30
C SER A 151 16.47 -28.73 -23.93
N SER A 152 17.02 -29.64 -23.13
CA SER A 152 17.22 -31.04 -23.52
C SER A 152 16.00 -31.89 -23.13
N VAL A 153 14.90 -31.72 -23.85
CA VAL A 153 13.81 -32.71 -23.99
C VAL A 153 13.14 -33.16 -22.67
N LEU A 154 12.03 -32.50 -22.26
CA LEU A 154 10.92 -32.97 -21.38
C LEU A 154 10.47 -32.06 -20.21
N ASP A 155 10.76 -30.75 -20.17
CA ASP A 155 10.04 -29.86 -19.25
C ASP A 155 8.61 -29.56 -19.77
N VAL A 156 7.74 -30.55 -19.66
CA VAL A 156 6.33 -30.54 -20.10
C VAL A 156 5.42 -29.60 -19.30
N ASN A 157 5.94 -28.97 -18.24
CA ASN A 157 5.15 -28.15 -17.32
C ASN A 157 5.57 -26.66 -17.35
N CYS A 158 6.44 -26.27 -18.29
CA CYS A 158 6.81 -24.89 -18.54
C CYS A 158 6.21 -24.37 -19.84
N PHE A 159 5.67 -23.14 -19.82
CA PHE A 159 5.04 -22.52 -20.98
C PHE A 159 5.51 -21.08 -21.15
N VAL A 160 5.81 -20.68 -22.39
CA VAL A 160 6.11 -19.28 -22.71
C VAL A 160 4.86 -18.62 -23.28
N SER A 161 4.44 -17.50 -22.71
CA SER A 161 3.27 -16.74 -23.18
C SER A 161 3.44 -15.25 -22.89
N PRO A 162 3.16 -14.35 -23.86
CA PRO A 162 3.17 -12.91 -23.60
C PRO A 162 2.10 -12.46 -22.60
N THR A 163 1.07 -13.28 -22.40
CA THR A 163 -0.03 -13.14 -21.43
C THR A 163 0.01 -14.35 -20.48
N PRO A 164 0.95 -14.36 -19.52
CA PRO A 164 1.30 -15.59 -18.82
C PRO A 164 0.29 -15.94 -17.72
N ILE A 165 -0.47 -14.97 -17.19
CA ILE A 165 -1.56 -15.21 -16.22
C ILE A 165 -2.75 -15.85 -16.91
N GLU A 166 -3.17 -15.30 -18.05
CA GLU A 166 -4.26 -15.89 -18.84
C GLU A 166 -3.90 -17.32 -19.31
N ALA A 167 -2.64 -17.53 -19.73
CA ALA A 167 -2.15 -18.85 -20.10
C ALA A 167 -2.19 -19.86 -18.93
N ALA A 168 -1.87 -19.40 -17.71
CA ALA A 168 -1.95 -20.24 -16.52
C ALA A 168 -3.39 -20.69 -16.23
N ILE A 169 -4.36 -19.79 -16.34
CA ILE A 169 -5.78 -20.11 -16.19
C ILE A 169 -6.25 -21.09 -17.28
N ALA A 170 -5.85 -20.85 -18.53
CA ALA A 170 -6.19 -21.74 -19.65
C ALA A 170 -5.65 -23.17 -19.44
N MET A 171 -4.41 -23.30 -18.96
CA MET A 171 -3.83 -24.61 -18.63
C MET A 171 -4.50 -25.24 -17.41
N TYR A 172 -4.78 -24.45 -16.37
CA TYR A 172 -5.45 -24.92 -15.15
C TYR A 172 -6.77 -25.63 -15.45
N LYS A 173 -7.50 -25.14 -16.46
CA LYS A 173 -8.79 -25.68 -16.94
C LYS A 173 -8.66 -26.91 -17.80
N SER A 174 -7.45 -27.27 -18.22
CA SER A 174 -7.23 -28.32 -19.19
C SER A 174 -7.82 -29.66 -18.68
N PRO A 175 -8.68 -30.33 -19.47
CA PRO A 175 -9.24 -31.63 -19.09
C PRO A 175 -8.19 -32.73 -19.05
N LEU A 176 -6.97 -32.45 -19.52
CA LEU A 176 -5.83 -33.36 -19.47
C LEU A 176 -5.18 -33.39 -18.07
N LEU A 177 -5.43 -32.39 -17.24
CA LEU A 177 -4.94 -32.38 -15.87
C LEU A 177 -5.88 -33.18 -14.95
N PRO A 178 -5.33 -33.82 -13.90
CA PRO A 178 -6.13 -34.36 -12.81
C PRO A 178 -7.09 -33.32 -12.23
N THR A 179 -8.18 -33.78 -11.61
CA THR A 179 -9.06 -32.88 -10.86
C THR A 179 -8.27 -32.24 -9.71
N PRO A 180 -8.39 -30.92 -9.48
CA PRO A 180 -7.79 -30.26 -8.33
C PRO A 180 -8.12 -30.94 -7.01
N ALA A 181 -7.10 -31.19 -6.18
CA ALA A 181 -7.33 -31.46 -4.77
C ALA A 181 -7.75 -30.17 -4.03
N VAL A 182 -8.30 -30.32 -2.82
CA VAL A 182 -8.64 -29.17 -1.97
C VAL A 182 -7.38 -28.34 -1.71
N GLY A 183 -7.46 -27.04 -1.99
CA GLY A 183 -6.33 -26.12 -1.83
C GLY A 183 -5.46 -25.96 -3.08
N GLU A 184 -5.66 -26.75 -4.14
CA GLU A 184 -4.92 -26.59 -5.39
C GLU A 184 -5.59 -25.60 -6.38
N ASN A 185 -6.69 -24.95 -5.98
CA ASN A 185 -7.35 -23.93 -6.79
C ASN A 185 -6.67 -22.56 -6.69
N ILE A 186 -5.34 -22.53 -6.67
CA ILE A 186 -4.55 -21.32 -6.47
C ILE A 186 -3.57 -21.20 -7.62
N ILE A 187 -3.59 -20.04 -8.29
CA ILE A 187 -2.52 -19.60 -9.19
C ILE A 187 -1.76 -18.49 -8.46
N THR A 188 -0.46 -18.69 -8.28
CA THR A 188 0.43 -17.73 -7.63
C THR A 188 1.16 -16.92 -8.70
N VAL A 189 1.23 -15.60 -8.48
CA VAL A 189 1.90 -14.64 -9.35
C VAL A 189 2.93 -13.89 -8.49
N LEU A 190 4.21 -13.93 -8.89
CA LEU A 190 5.31 -13.30 -8.17
C LEU A 190 5.50 -11.84 -8.66
N PRO A 191 6.41 -11.07 -8.05
CA PRO A 191 6.68 -9.69 -8.44
C PRO A 191 7.03 -9.56 -9.93
N GLY A 192 6.33 -8.67 -10.63
CA GLY A 192 6.56 -8.44 -12.05
C GLY A 192 5.53 -7.49 -12.66
N ASN A 193 5.80 -7.05 -13.89
CA ASN A 193 4.85 -6.25 -14.69
C ASN A 193 4.19 -7.14 -15.74
N TYR A 194 2.89 -7.33 -15.58
CA TYR A 194 2.06 -8.18 -16.42
C TYR A 194 1.20 -7.32 -17.33
N ILE A 195 1.46 -7.41 -18.64
CA ILE A 195 0.56 -6.83 -19.64
C ILE A 195 -0.41 -7.93 -20.05
N ASP A 196 -1.56 -8.00 -19.36
CA ASP A 196 -2.50 -9.10 -19.53
C ASP A 196 -3.96 -8.64 -19.45
N HIS A 197 -4.85 -9.45 -19.99
CA HIS A 197 -6.30 -9.35 -19.84
C HIS A 197 -6.80 -10.69 -19.32
N VAL A 198 -7.01 -10.74 -18.01
CA VAL A 198 -7.23 -12.00 -17.29
C VAL A 198 -8.71 -12.33 -17.27
N VAL A 199 -9.11 -13.51 -17.73
CA VAL A 199 -10.49 -13.99 -17.71
C VAL A 199 -10.60 -15.20 -16.80
N ILE A 200 -11.23 -15.02 -15.64
CA ILE A 200 -11.47 -16.10 -14.67
C ILE A 200 -12.86 -16.68 -14.87
N ASP A 201 -12.94 -17.80 -15.57
CA ASP A 201 -14.15 -18.61 -15.74
C ASP A 201 -14.06 -19.97 -15.02
N VAL A 202 -13.18 -20.05 -14.01
CA VAL A 202 -12.96 -21.22 -13.17
C VAL A 202 -13.62 -21.03 -11.80
N THR A 203 -14.53 -21.92 -11.44
CA THR A 203 -15.18 -21.88 -10.13
C THR A 203 -14.19 -22.13 -9.00
N GLY A 204 -14.21 -21.28 -7.97
CA GLY A 204 -13.40 -21.48 -6.76
C GLY A 204 -11.92 -21.10 -6.90
N LEU A 205 -11.53 -20.47 -8.02
CA LEU A 205 -10.13 -20.11 -8.27
C LEU A 205 -9.69 -18.93 -7.41
N THR A 206 -8.53 -19.05 -6.80
CA THR A 206 -7.81 -17.96 -6.16
C THR A 206 -6.65 -17.53 -7.05
N LEU A 207 -6.65 -16.28 -7.48
CA LEU A 207 -5.50 -15.64 -8.10
C LEU A 207 -4.77 -14.85 -7.02
N MET A 208 -3.53 -15.24 -6.74
CA MET A 208 -2.77 -14.80 -5.57
C MET A 208 -1.46 -14.14 -5.97
N GLY A 209 -1.36 -12.83 -5.73
CA GLY A 209 -0.12 -12.07 -5.76
C GLY A 209 0.46 -11.94 -4.35
N ILE A 210 0.90 -10.74 -4.00
CA ILE A 210 1.48 -10.44 -2.68
C ILE A 210 0.59 -9.43 -1.94
N PRO A 211 -0.26 -9.89 -0.99
CA PRO A 211 -1.08 -8.99 -0.20
C PRO A 211 -0.21 -8.17 0.76
N GLY A 212 -0.54 -6.89 0.92
CA GLY A 212 0.10 -6.02 1.91
C GLY A 212 -0.22 -6.46 3.34
N SER A 213 0.69 -6.16 4.27
CA SER A 213 0.59 -6.57 5.69
C SER A 213 -0.63 -6.03 6.44
N ILE A 214 -1.27 -4.98 5.92
CA ILE A 214 -2.46 -4.35 6.53
C ILE A 214 -3.59 -4.29 5.50
N MET A 215 -3.35 -3.62 4.38
CA MET A 215 -4.29 -3.47 3.27
C MET A 215 -3.51 -3.11 2.00
N GLY A 216 -4.20 -3.15 0.86
CA GLY A 216 -3.59 -2.97 -0.44
C GLY A 216 -2.70 -4.15 -0.82
N ALA A 217 -2.15 -4.07 -2.02
CA ALA A 217 -1.07 -4.96 -2.43
C ALA A 217 0.25 -4.53 -1.78
N ASP A 218 1.16 -5.47 -1.57
CA ASP A 218 2.53 -5.17 -1.16
C ASP A 218 3.21 -4.26 -2.21
N PRO A 219 4.13 -3.35 -1.85
CA PRO A 219 4.85 -2.54 -2.83
C PRO A 219 5.64 -3.34 -3.88
N THR A 220 5.94 -4.61 -3.61
CA THR A 220 6.59 -5.54 -4.54
C THR A 220 5.61 -6.46 -5.27
N ALA A 221 4.30 -6.32 -5.03
CA ALA A 221 3.28 -7.15 -5.64
C ALA A 221 3.31 -7.13 -7.18
N PRO A 222 2.80 -8.20 -7.83
CA PRO A 222 2.56 -8.18 -9.28
C PRO A 222 1.70 -6.98 -9.69
N VAL A 223 2.17 -6.27 -10.71
CA VAL A 223 1.47 -5.16 -11.35
C VAL A 223 0.82 -5.68 -12.62
N LEU A 224 -0.51 -5.70 -12.63
CA LEU A 224 -1.30 -5.97 -13.82
C LEU A 224 -1.62 -4.63 -14.51
N THR A 225 -1.21 -4.49 -15.77
CA THR A 225 -1.34 -3.24 -16.52
C THR A 225 -1.82 -3.43 -17.96
N GLY A 226 -2.62 -2.49 -18.46
CA GLY A 226 -3.14 -2.48 -19.82
C GLY A 226 -3.40 -1.06 -20.33
N THR A 227 -4.10 -0.96 -21.47
CA THR A 227 -4.40 0.35 -22.10
C THR A 227 -5.86 0.52 -22.53
N SER A 228 -6.68 -0.53 -22.44
CA SER A 228 -8.12 -0.50 -22.73
C SER A 228 -8.77 -1.72 -22.11
N GLY A 229 -10.11 -1.83 -22.14
CA GLY A 229 -10.87 -2.99 -21.67
C GLY A 229 -10.71 -3.32 -20.18
N PRO A 230 -11.29 -4.43 -19.71
CA PRO A 230 -11.11 -4.88 -18.33
C PRO A 230 -9.75 -5.54 -18.08
N GLY A 231 -9.13 -5.27 -16.94
CA GLY A 231 -7.90 -5.95 -16.51
C GLY A 231 -8.16 -7.38 -16.07
N ILE A 232 -9.08 -7.56 -15.12
CA ILE A 232 -9.55 -8.88 -14.70
C ILE A 232 -11.06 -8.98 -14.91
N THR A 233 -11.50 -9.98 -15.66
CA THR A 233 -12.90 -10.33 -15.86
C THR A 233 -13.24 -11.60 -15.09
N ILE A 234 -14.22 -11.54 -14.19
CA ILE A 234 -14.70 -12.67 -13.40
C ILE A 234 -16.03 -13.17 -13.94
N LEU A 235 -16.06 -14.41 -14.43
CA LEU A 235 -17.23 -15.07 -15.01
C LEU A 235 -17.70 -16.28 -14.20
N ALA A 236 -16.98 -16.66 -13.13
CA ALA A 236 -17.28 -17.81 -12.29
C ALA A 236 -17.41 -17.44 -10.81
N LYS A 237 -18.17 -18.25 -10.07
CA LYS A 237 -18.36 -18.12 -8.63
C LYS A 237 -17.15 -18.62 -7.82
N GLY A 238 -17.04 -18.20 -6.57
CA GLY A 238 -16.02 -18.65 -5.62
C GLY A 238 -14.64 -18.07 -5.89
N VAL A 239 -14.54 -17.03 -6.73
CA VAL A 239 -13.26 -16.46 -7.15
C VAL A 239 -12.70 -15.55 -6.07
N THR A 240 -11.40 -15.64 -5.81
CA THR A 240 -10.67 -14.72 -4.94
C THR A 240 -9.54 -14.07 -5.71
N ILE A 241 -9.40 -12.75 -5.61
CA ILE A 241 -8.27 -11.99 -6.16
C ILE A 241 -7.60 -11.27 -4.99
N SER A 242 -6.31 -11.53 -4.80
CA SER A 242 -5.58 -10.89 -3.71
C SER A 242 -4.13 -10.55 -4.03
N GLY A 243 -3.69 -9.37 -3.59
CA GLY A 243 -2.28 -8.98 -3.66
C GLY A 243 -1.83 -8.48 -5.03
N PHE A 244 -2.67 -7.78 -5.78
CA PHE A 244 -2.30 -7.19 -7.08
C PHE A 244 -2.35 -5.68 -7.07
N ALA A 245 -1.41 -5.04 -7.76
CA ALA A 245 -1.57 -3.68 -8.24
C ALA A 245 -2.22 -3.71 -9.63
N ILE A 246 -3.38 -3.08 -9.81
CA ILE A 246 -4.19 -3.14 -11.04
C ILE A 246 -4.39 -1.73 -11.59
N THR A 247 -3.89 -1.46 -12.80
CA THR A 247 -3.83 -0.09 -13.34
C THR A 247 -3.86 0.01 -14.87
N GLY A 248 -4.36 1.12 -15.42
CA GLY A 248 -4.34 1.42 -16.86
C GLY A 248 -5.51 0.85 -17.68
N TYR A 249 -6.52 0.28 -17.03
CA TYR A 249 -7.66 -0.35 -17.71
C TYR A 249 -8.88 0.57 -17.78
N ASP A 250 -9.80 0.29 -18.72
CA ASP A 250 -11.15 0.88 -18.70
C ASP A 250 -11.89 0.41 -17.43
N THR A 251 -11.61 -0.82 -16.99
CA THR A 251 -12.10 -1.35 -15.72
C THR A 251 -11.03 -2.23 -15.07
N GLY A 252 -10.60 -1.92 -13.85
CA GLY A 252 -9.61 -2.75 -13.15
C GLY A 252 -10.12 -4.19 -12.95
N VAL A 253 -11.26 -4.34 -12.27
CA VAL A 253 -11.93 -5.63 -12.06
C VAL A 253 -13.39 -5.57 -12.53
N TYR A 254 -13.76 -6.40 -13.48
CA TYR A 254 -15.10 -6.52 -14.04
C TYR A 254 -15.74 -7.85 -13.65
N ILE A 255 -16.93 -7.81 -13.05
CA ILE A 255 -17.65 -8.98 -12.54
C ILE A 255 -18.94 -9.17 -13.36
N ASP A 256 -19.02 -10.29 -14.09
CA ASP A 256 -20.13 -10.66 -14.98
C ASP A 256 -20.43 -12.16 -14.81
N VAL A 257 -20.86 -12.53 -13.61
CA VAL A 257 -21.15 -13.93 -13.26
C VAL A 257 -22.59 -14.25 -13.68
N ALA A 258 -22.74 -15.12 -14.68
CA ALA A 258 -24.04 -15.42 -15.28
C ALA A 258 -24.93 -16.40 -14.44
N SER A 259 -24.44 -16.91 -13.30
CA SER A 259 -25.15 -17.91 -12.49
C SER A 259 -25.95 -17.28 -11.35
N SER A 260 -27.19 -17.75 -11.12
CA SER A 260 -27.95 -17.41 -9.92
C SER A 260 -27.41 -18.11 -8.65
N GLY A 261 -27.71 -17.56 -7.48
CA GLY A 261 -27.21 -18.02 -6.19
C GLY A 261 -25.91 -17.35 -5.75
N ASN A 262 -25.54 -17.50 -4.47
CA ASN A 262 -24.39 -16.80 -3.88
C ASN A 262 -23.10 -17.01 -4.70
N ASN A 263 -22.53 -15.91 -5.19
CA ASN A 263 -21.35 -15.93 -6.05
C ASN A 263 -20.03 -16.06 -5.27
N ASN A 264 -19.99 -15.70 -3.99
CA ASN A 264 -18.80 -15.80 -3.12
C ASN A 264 -17.51 -15.28 -3.78
N ILE A 265 -17.54 -14.04 -4.27
CA ILE A 265 -16.40 -13.36 -4.90
C ILE A 265 -15.68 -12.52 -3.84
N ASN A 266 -14.37 -12.69 -3.71
CA ASN A 266 -13.56 -11.92 -2.76
C ASN A 266 -12.48 -11.12 -3.50
N ILE A 267 -12.54 -9.80 -3.41
CA ILE A 267 -11.50 -8.89 -3.91
C ILE A 267 -10.82 -8.30 -2.68
N THR A 268 -9.60 -8.73 -2.37
CA THR A 268 -8.97 -8.37 -1.08
C THR A 268 -7.49 -8.07 -1.14
N ASN A 269 -7.03 -7.06 -0.40
CA ASN A 269 -5.62 -6.67 -0.37
C ASN A 269 -5.05 -6.36 -1.77
N ASN A 270 -5.81 -5.65 -2.60
CA ASN A 270 -5.36 -5.16 -3.89
C ASN A 270 -5.18 -3.64 -3.87
N THR A 271 -4.33 -3.12 -4.74
CA THR A 271 -4.18 -1.70 -5.03
C THR A 271 -4.77 -1.42 -6.41
N ILE A 272 -5.92 -0.77 -6.50
CA ILE A 272 -6.68 -0.54 -7.73
C ILE A 272 -6.72 0.96 -8.02
N THR A 273 -5.91 1.39 -8.98
CA THR A 273 -5.66 2.81 -9.23
C THR A 273 -5.36 3.10 -10.70
N GLY A 274 -5.64 4.31 -11.17
CA GLY A 274 -5.34 4.73 -12.54
C GLY A 274 -6.12 3.97 -13.61
N ASN A 275 -7.30 3.46 -13.27
CA ASN A 275 -8.26 2.90 -14.22
C ASN A 275 -9.39 3.91 -14.48
N ASP A 276 -10.21 3.72 -15.51
CA ASP A 276 -11.43 4.52 -15.64
C ASP A 276 -12.43 4.15 -14.52
N ILE A 277 -12.70 2.85 -14.37
CA ILE A 277 -13.47 2.30 -13.26
C ILE A 277 -12.59 1.33 -12.48
N GLY A 278 -12.54 1.45 -11.14
CA GLY A 278 -11.80 0.52 -10.30
C GLY A 278 -12.40 -0.90 -10.35
N ILE A 279 -13.63 -1.03 -9.85
CA ILE A 279 -14.38 -2.29 -9.83
C ILE A 279 -15.78 -2.07 -10.40
N GLN A 280 -16.22 -2.93 -11.32
CA GLN A 280 -17.57 -2.88 -11.88
C GLN A 280 -18.27 -4.24 -11.79
N ILE A 281 -19.55 -4.19 -11.46
CA ILE A 281 -20.46 -5.34 -11.41
C ILE A 281 -21.60 -5.08 -12.41
N SER A 282 -21.85 -6.01 -13.35
CA SER A 282 -22.77 -5.79 -14.49
C SER A 282 -23.92 -6.78 -14.62
N LYS A 283 -23.74 -8.05 -14.28
CA LYS A 283 -24.81 -9.06 -14.30
C LYS A 283 -24.70 -9.98 -13.10
N ASP A 284 -25.79 -10.11 -12.36
CA ASP A 284 -26.12 -11.35 -11.67
C ASP A 284 -27.63 -11.48 -11.54
N THR A 285 -28.13 -12.68 -11.68
CA THR A 285 -29.54 -13.01 -11.42
C THR A 285 -29.84 -13.11 -9.91
N GLY A 286 -29.36 -12.13 -9.13
CA GLY A 286 -29.92 -11.79 -7.82
C GLY A 286 -29.27 -12.36 -6.58
N SER A 287 -27.95 -12.34 -6.44
CA SER A 287 -27.33 -13.10 -5.35
C SER A 287 -26.37 -12.30 -4.46
N PRO A 288 -26.50 -12.38 -3.13
CA PRO A 288 -25.51 -11.83 -2.20
C PRO A 288 -24.20 -12.63 -2.27
N GLY A 289 -23.07 -11.99 -1.97
CA GLY A 289 -21.79 -12.68 -1.78
C GLY A 289 -20.59 -12.08 -2.51
N ILE A 290 -20.59 -10.79 -2.80
CA ILE A 290 -19.37 -10.08 -3.21
C ILE A 290 -18.81 -9.39 -1.97
N THR A 291 -17.56 -9.71 -1.63
CA THR A 291 -16.80 -9.04 -0.58
C THR A 291 -15.60 -8.32 -1.19
N ILE A 292 -15.52 -7.01 -0.96
CA ILE A 292 -14.41 -6.16 -1.40
C ILE A 292 -13.75 -5.65 -0.12
N SER A 293 -12.59 -6.14 0.28
CA SER A 293 -12.05 -5.75 1.59
C SER A 293 -10.55 -5.53 1.65
N ASN A 294 -10.12 -4.59 2.49
CA ASN A 294 -8.70 -4.27 2.67
C ASN A 294 -8.00 -3.84 1.36
N ASN A 295 -8.71 -3.22 0.41
CA ASN A 295 -8.12 -2.71 -0.82
C ASN A 295 -7.78 -1.23 -0.70
N LEU A 296 -6.76 -0.79 -1.44
CA LEU A 296 -6.50 0.60 -1.73
C LEU A 296 -7.15 0.95 -3.07
N ILE A 297 -8.25 1.70 -3.07
CA ILE A 297 -8.98 2.10 -4.27
C ILE A 297 -8.95 3.62 -4.34
N PHE A 298 -8.17 4.16 -5.28
CA PHE A 298 -7.97 5.60 -5.39
C PHE A 298 -7.44 5.99 -6.77
N GLY A 299 -7.66 7.23 -7.19
CA GLY A 299 -7.14 7.75 -8.46
C GLY A 299 -7.72 7.08 -9.71
N ASN A 300 -8.90 6.46 -9.63
CA ASN A 300 -9.64 6.02 -10.80
C ASN A 300 -10.42 7.20 -11.39
N LEU A 301 -10.51 7.28 -12.72
CA LEU A 301 -10.98 8.48 -13.42
C LEU A 301 -12.47 8.76 -13.19
N LEU A 302 -13.30 7.73 -13.27
CA LEU A 302 -14.76 7.84 -13.20
C LEU A 302 -15.30 7.35 -11.86
N TYR A 303 -15.01 6.10 -11.47
CA TYR A 303 -15.58 5.48 -10.27
C TYR A 303 -14.58 4.51 -9.63
N GLY A 304 -14.59 4.42 -8.31
CA GLY A 304 -13.89 3.37 -7.58
C GLY A 304 -14.68 2.06 -7.59
N LEU A 305 -16.01 2.16 -7.51
CA LEU A 305 -16.92 1.02 -7.52
C LEU A 305 -18.21 1.35 -8.27
N VAL A 306 -18.63 0.47 -9.17
CA VAL A 306 -19.91 0.56 -9.88
C VAL A 306 -20.70 -0.73 -9.70
N ASN A 307 -21.90 -0.62 -9.13
CA ASN A 307 -22.87 -1.72 -9.03
C ASN A 307 -24.04 -1.44 -9.98
N ASN A 308 -23.93 -1.85 -11.24
CA ASN A 308 -24.88 -1.45 -12.27
C ASN A 308 -25.66 -2.65 -12.81
N GLU A 309 -26.88 -2.85 -12.32
CA GLU A 309 -27.81 -3.83 -12.89
C GLU A 309 -29.25 -3.32 -12.88
N SER A 310 -29.98 -3.47 -13.99
CA SER A 310 -31.29 -2.85 -14.21
C SER A 310 -32.44 -3.44 -13.38
N ASN A 311 -32.32 -4.66 -12.82
CA ASN A 311 -33.48 -5.39 -12.31
C ASN A 311 -33.29 -6.03 -10.91
N ASN A 312 -32.07 -6.43 -10.52
CA ASN A 312 -31.83 -7.01 -9.19
C ASN A 312 -30.43 -6.76 -8.61
N VAL A 313 -30.18 -5.50 -8.23
CA VAL A 313 -28.83 -5.09 -7.78
C VAL A 313 -28.27 -5.95 -6.64
N GLN A 314 -26.96 -6.25 -6.67
CA GLN A 314 -26.31 -7.23 -5.78
C GLN A 314 -25.94 -6.64 -4.43
N PHE A 315 -25.94 -7.47 -3.38
CA PHE A 315 -25.35 -7.12 -2.08
C PHE A 315 -23.83 -7.24 -2.13
N ILE A 316 -23.16 -6.10 -2.00
CA ILE A 316 -21.72 -5.96 -1.88
C ILE A 316 -21.41 -5.63 -0.42
N ASP A 317 -20.52 -6.39 0.20
CA ASP A 317 -19.92 -6.05 1.48
C ASP A 317 -18.51 -5.52 1.23
N ALA A 318 -18.28 -4.24 1.49
CA ALA A 318 -17.06 -3.53 1.11
C ALA A 318 -16.27 -2.94 2.31
N PRO A 319 -15.99 -3.73 3.37
CA PRO A 319 -15.34 -3.20 4.57
C PRO A 319 -13.85 -2.98 4.38
N ASN A 320 -13.31 -2.06 5.17
CA ASN A 320 -11.90 -1.77 5.36
C ASN A 320 -11.15 -1.40 4.07
N ASN A 321 -11.83 -0.78 3.11
CA ASN A 321 -11.16 -0.21 1.94
C ASN A 321 -10.81 1.26 2.18
N TYR A 322 -9.72 1.71 1.56
CA TYR A 322 -9.43 3.13 1.38
C TYR A 322 -10.02 3.57 0.05
N TRP A 323 -10.74 4.68 0.06
CA TRP A 323 -11.51 5.20 -1.07
C TRP A 323 -10.95 6.54 -1.58
N GLY A 324 -9.63 6.71 -1.49
CA GLY A 324 -8.94 7.90 -1.99
C GLY A 324 -9.02 9.15 -1.11
N CYS A 325 -9.84 9.15 -0.06
CA CYS A 325 -9.89 10.26 0.90
C CYS A 325 -10.28 9.85 2.33
N PRO A 326 -9.95 10.67 3.34
CA PRO A 326 -10.21 10.40 4.76
C PRO A 326 -11.64 10.17 5.16
N THR A 327 -12.56 10.75 4.43
CA THR A 327 -13.98 10.75 4.78
C THR A 327 -14.77 9.65 4.04
N GLY A 328 -14.06 8.80 3.29
CA GLY A 328 -14.65 7.67 2.59
C GLY A 328 -15.20 8.02 1.20
N PRO A 329 -15.81 7.05 0.53
CA PRO A 329 -16.28 7.23 -0.84
C PRO A 329 -17.48 8.19 -0.90
N VAL A 330 -17.73 8.73 -2.09
CA VAL A 330 -18.85 9.65 -2.35
C VAL A 330 -19.78 9.10 -3.43
N VAL A 331 -21.06 9.47 -3.38
CA VAL A 331 -22.04 9.18 -4.42
C VAL A 331 -22.44 10.47 -5.11
N ALA A 332 -22.45 10.47 -6.44
CA ALA A 332 -23.03 11.54 -7.23
C ALA A 332 -24.51 11.21 -7.50
N ALA A 333 -25.43 12.09 -7.11
CA ALA A 333 -26.86 11.93 -7.34
C ALA A 333 -27.51 13.28 -7.66
N ILE A 334 -28.61 13.27 -8.43
CA ILE A 334 -29.37 14.48 -8.74
C ILE A 334 -30.24 14.84 -7.52
N ASP A 335 -30.07 16.04 -6.96
CA ASP A 335 -30.93 16.54 -5.89
C ASP A 335 -32.27 17.00 -6.47
N LYS A 336 -33.38 16.48 -5.92
CA LYS A 336 -34.74 16.80 -6.39
C LYS A 336 -35.16 18.24 -6.10
N LYS A 337 -34.43 18.97 -5.24
CA LYS A 337 -34.75 20.36 -4.87
C LYS A 337 -34.39 21.35 -5.99
N ASP A 338 -33.28 21.11 -6.69
CA ASP A 338 -32.73 22.04 -7.68
C ASP A 338 -32.33 21.39 -9.01
N ASP A 339 -32.50 20.08 -9.16
CA ASP A 339 -32.22 19.30 -10.38
C ASP A 339 -30.74 19.33 -10.78
N LEU A 340 -29.84 19.55 -9.81
CA LEU A 340 -28.39 19.53 -9.98
C LEU A 340 -27.74 18.28 -9.40
N ILE A 341 -26.55 17.92 -9.90
CA ILE A 341 -25.76 16.82 -9.34
C ILE A 341 -25.10 17.30 -8.04
N HIS A 342 -25.46 16.64 -6.94
CA HIS A 342 -24.86 16.77 -5.63
C HIS A 342 -23.99 15.55 -5.31
N TYR A 343 -22.99 15.77 -4.45
CA TYR A 343 -22.14 14.71 -3.91
C TYR A 343 -22.53 14.42 -2.48
N TYR A 344 -22.79 13.15 -2.18
CA TYR A 344 -23.18 12.69 -0.85
C TYR A 344 -22.11 11.78 -0.29
N GLN A 345 -21.77 12.01 0.97
CA GLN A 345 -20.85 11.20 1.75
C GLN A 345 -21.61 10.32 2.72
N PHE A 346 -21.16 9.08 2.90
CA PHE A 346 -21.70 8.20 3.93
C PHE A 346 -21.04 8.48 5.28
N ASP A 347 -21.82 8.87 6.27
CA ASP A 347 -21.38 8.82 7.66
C ASP A 347 -21.42 7.37 8.16
N ALA A 348 -20.61 7.04 9.18
CA ALA A 348 -20.50 5.69 9.75
C ALA A 348 -21.82 5.16 10.39
N ASP A 349 -22.86 6.01 10.50
CA ASP A 349 -24.20 5.61 10.91
C ASP A 349 -25.16 5.35 9.73
N GLY A 350 -24.63 5.35 8.50
CA GLY A 350 -25.36 5.16 7.25
C GLY A 350 -26.15 6.39 6.81
N SER A 351 -26.02 7.54 7.51
CA SER A 351 -26.64 8.78 7.07
C SER A 351 -25.83 9.42 5.95
N GLY A 352 -26.51 9.84 4.88
CA GLY A 352 -25.90 10.54 3.76
C GLY A 352 -25.80 12.03 4.07
N LYS A 353 -24.59 12.57 4.11
CA LYS A 353 -24.32 14.01 4.22
C LYS A 353 -24.14 14.62 2.84
N ASP A 354 -24.92 15.65 2.53
CA ASP A 354 -24.75 16.46 1.33
C ASP A 354 -23.48 17.31 1.43
N MET A 355 -22.56 17.13 0.49
CA MET A 355 -21.28 17.84 0.37
C MET A 355 -21.35 18.97 -0.67
N GLY A 356 -22.48 19.13 -1.35
CA GLY A 356 -22.73 20.17 -2.35
C GLY A 356 -22.37 19.76 -3.77
N LEU A 357 -22.11 20.76 -4.62
CA LEU A 357 -21.97 20.61 -6.08
C LEU A 357 -20.55 20.21 -6.53
N VAL A 358 -19.59 20.15 -5.62
CA VAL A 358 -18.17 19.90 -5.93
C VAL A 358 -17.76 18.56 -5.34
N LYS A 359 -17.23 17.67 -6.19
CA LYS A 359 -16.67 16.39 -5.76
C LYS A 359 -15.50 16.66 -4.79
N PRO A 360 -15.53 16.11 -3.57
CA PRO A 360 -14.39 16.22 -2.66
C PRO A 360 -13.11 15.67 -3.31
N VAL A 361 -12.01 16.40 -3.16
CA VAL A 361 -10.73 16.06 -3.80
C VAL A 361 -10.22 14.71 -3.32
N GLY A 362 -9.77 13.87 -4.25
CA GLY A 362 -9.19 12.56 -3.97
C GLY A 362 -10.22 11.44 -3.71
N CYS A 363 -11.45 11.76 -3.30
CA CYS A 363 -12.45 10.75 -3.00
C CYS A 363 -12.88 9.95 -4.24
N GLU A 364 -13.04 8.64 -4.08
CA GLU A 364 -13.61 7.76 -5.09
C GLU A 364 -15.12 7.88 -5.17
N LEU A 365 -15.65 7.78 -6.38
CA LEU A 365 -17.08 7.72 -6.60
C LEU A 365 -17.57 6.27 -6.51
N VAL A 366 -18.70 6.07 -5.84
CA VAL A 366 -19.47 4.83 -5.90
C VAL A 366 -20.72 5.10 -6.74
N GLY A 367 -20.91 4.28 -7.77
CA GLY A 367 -21.98 4.42 -8.75
C GLY A 367 -22.90 3.20 -8.82
N GLY A 368 -24.06 3.39 -9.42
CA GLY A 368 -25.04 2.33 -9.69
C GLY A 368 -26.47 2.87 -9.85
N GLN A 369 -27.45 1.98 -9.95
CA GLN A 369 -28.86 2.37 -10.14
C GLN A 369 -29.41 3.18 -8.95
N GLU A 370 -30.36 4.10 -9.20
CA GLU A 370 -31.03 4.88 -8.14
C GLU A 370 -31.66 4.02 -7.04
N ALA A 371 -32.12 2.81 -7.37
CA ALA A 371 -32.69 1.86 -6.41
C ALA A 371 -31.68 1.27 -5.41
N LEU A 372 -30.37 1.50 -5.61
CA LEU A 372 -29.34 1.26 -4.60
C LEU A 372 -29.33 2.30 -3.49
N TRP A 373 -29.95 3.45 -3.75
CA TRP A 373 -29.74 4.69 -3.01
C TRP A 373 -31.09 5.23 -2.53
N ASP A 374 -31.82 4.48 -1.70
CA ASP A 374 -32.95 5.07 -0.97
C ASP A 374 -32.40 5.84 0.24
N PHE A 375 -32.37 7.16 0.15
CA PHE A 375 -31.93 8.07 1.20
C PHE A 375 -32.87 8.11 2.43
N GLN A 376 -33.90 7.23 2.50
CA GLN A 376 -34.83 7.12 3.63
C GLN A 376 -34.26 6.29 4.77
N ILE A 377 -33.43 6.96 5.56
CA ILE A 377 -32.87 6.45 6.80
C ILE A 377 -34.00 6.26 7.84
N LYS A 378 -34.35 5.00 8.18
CA LYS A 378 -35.23 4.54 9.30
C LYS A 378 -36.74 4.30 9.03
N THR A 379 -37.10 3.54 8.01
CA THR A 379 -38.39 2.82 7.98
C THR A 379 -38.16 1.31 8.08
N ASN A 380 -39.10 0.58 8.69
CA ASN A 380 -38.96 -0.86 8.98
C ASN A 380 -39.32 -1.76 7.77
N ASP A 381 -39.36 -1.19 6.57
CA ASP A 381 -39.48 -1.94 5.32
C ASP A 381 -38.07 -2.29 4.83
N TRP A 382 -37.91 -3.45 4.18
CA TRP A 382 -36.63 -4.10 3.87
C TRP A 382 -35.49 -3.13 3.47
N SER A 383 -34.39 -3.16 4.24
CA SER A 383 -33.30 -2.18 4.20
C SER A 383 -32.68 -1.95 2.81
N PRO A 384 -32.46 -0.69 2.40
CA PRO A 384 -32.05 -0.34 1.03
C PRO A 384 -30.55 -0.46 0.71
N TYR A 385 -29.68 -0.86 1.64
CA TYR A 385 -28.22 -0.87 1.38
C TYR A 385 -27.77 -2.15 0.72
N LYS A 386 -27.71 -2.14 -0.61
CA LYS A 386 -27.09 -3.21 -1.41
C LYS A 386 -25.58 -3.04 -1.56
N ILE A 387 -24.99 -1.96 -1.04
CA ILE A 387 -23.54 -1.84 -0.83
C ILE A 387 -23.33 -1.43 0.62
N ASN A 388 -22.75 -2.32 1.43
CA ASN A 388 -22.25 -1.99 2.75
C ASN A 388 -20.81 -1.48 2.62
N LEU A 389 -20.55 -0.22 2.95
CA LEU A 389 -19.22 0.40 2.83
C LEU A 389 -18.47 0.45 4.18
N ASP A 390 -19.15 0.10 5.28
CA ASP A 390 -18.61 0.23 6.62
C ASP A 390 -17.85 -1.02 7.08
N THR A 391 -16.73 -0.89 7.79
CA THR A 391 -15.99 0.35 8.15
C THR A 391 -14.97 0.71 7.07
N PHE A 392 -14.89 1.94 6.56
CA PHE A 392 -13.79 2.31 5.64
C PHE A 392 -12.50 2.69 6.39
N VAL A 393 -11.37 2.71 5.67
CA VAL A 393 -10.07 3.15 6.20
C VAL A 393 -9.83 4.61 5.79
N PRO A 394 -9.56 5.53 6.75
CA PRO A 394 -9.36 6.95 6.42
C PRO A 394 -8.05 7.22 5.67
N CYS A 395 -6.96 6.54 6.02
CA CYS A 395 -5.65 6.78 5.41
C CYS A 395 -4.98 5.49 4.98
N PRO A 396 -4.23 5.51 3.86
CA PRO A 396 -3.50 4.34 3.40
C PRO A 396 -2.39 3.96 4.42
N PRO A 397 -1.85 2.73 4.34
CA PRO A 397 -0.77 2.28 5.20
C PRO A 397 0.41 3.25 5.22
N GLY A 398 0.94 3.46 6.42
CA GLY A 398 2.06 4.38 6.62
C GLY A 398 1.66 5.86 6.68
N GLN A 399 0.37 6.20 6.62
CA GLN A 399 -0.12 7.56 6.85
C GLN A 399 -0.99 7.63 8.10
N VAL A 400 -1.06 8.82 8.70
CA VAL A 400 -1.93 9.13 9.83
C VAL A 400 -2.88 10.27 9.46
N LEU A 401 -4.08 10.23 10.03
CA LEU A 401 -5.08 11.28 9.84
C LEU A 401 -4.78 12.44 10.80
N GLU A 402 -4.51 13.63 10.24
CA GLU A 402 -4.40 14.88 10.98
C GLU A 402 -5.44 15.88 10.45
N GLY A 403 -6.47 16.16 11.24
CA GLY A 403 -7.68 16.84 10.75
C GLY A 403 -8.37 15.97 9.69
N ASP A 404 -8.57 16.52 8.50
CA ASP A 404 -9.19 15.85 7.34
C ASP A 404 -8.15 15.52 6.23
N VAL A 405 -6.87 15.40 6.59
CA VAL A 405 -5.77 15.16 5.64
C VAL A 405 -4.91 13.99 6.11
N CYS A 406 -4.56 13.10 5.18
CA CYS A 406 -3.57 12.05 5.44
C CYS A 406 -2.15 12.60 5.28
N ILE A 407 -1.32 12.38 6.29
CA ILE A 407 0.08 12.79 6.30
C ILE A 407 1.00 11.60 6.50
N THR A 408 2.14 11.61 5.82
CA THR A 408 3.20 10.62 6.08
C THR A 408 4.00 11.08 7.31
N PRO A 409 4.05 10.29 8.39
CA PRO A 409 4.86 10.58 9.56
C PRO A 409 6.34 10.46 9.21
N THR A 410 7.12 11.47 9.55
CA THR A 410 8.56 11.59 9.32
C THR A 410 9.25 11.85 10.66
N PRO A 411 9.35 10.84 11.55
CA PRO A 411 10.04 10.99 12.83
C PRO A 411 11.53 11.30 12.60
N ALA A 412 12.02 12.40 13.17
CA ALA A 412 13.42 12.78 13.04
C ALA A 412 13.91 13.57 14.26
N LEU A 413 15.12 13.24 14.72
CA LEU A 413 15.82 13.96 15.79
C LEU A 413 17.14 14.52 15.26
N SER A 414 17.47 15.73 15.71
CA SER A 414 18.81 16.29 15.58
C SER A 414 19.40 16.49 16.97
N ILE A 415 20.72 16.31 17.08
CA ILE A 415 21.46 16.57 18.31
C ILE A 415 22.62 17.51 18.01
N VAL A 416 22.76 18.57 18.79
CA VAL A 416 23.89 19.50 18.73
C VAL A 416 24.65 19.41 20.04
N LYS A 417 25.93 19.03 19.97
CA LYS A 417 26.89 19.06 21.07
C LYS A 417 27.68 20.35 20.99
N THR A 418 27.64 21.17 22.04
CA THR A 418 28.49 22.35 22.18
C THR A 418 29.38 22.21 23.40
N VAL A 419 30.51 22.92 23.41
CA VAL A 419 31.49 22.86 24.48
C VAL A 419 31.96 24.27 24.83
N THR A 420 32.07 24.57 26.12
CA THR A 420 32.58 25.85 26.62
C THR A 420 33.52 25.64 27.81
N PRO A 421 34.77 26.15 27.76
CA PRO A 421 35.44 26.77 26.61
C PRO A 421 35.70 25.76 25.46
N SER A 422 35.91 26.25 24.23
CA SER A 422 36.14 25.37 23.06
C SER A 422 37.56 24.80 22.97
N THR A 423 38.46 25.29 23.82
CA THR A 423 39.84 24.84 23.96
C THR A 423 40.17 24.65 25.44
N TYR A 424 41.27 23.94 25.70
CA TYR A 424 41.86 23.75 27.02
C TYR A 424 43.37 23.97 26.93
N ASP A 425 44.00 24.36 28.03
CA ASP A 425 45.40 24.72 28.11
C ASP A 425 46.24 23.60 28.77
N GLU A 426 45.65 22.83 29.69
CA GLU A 426 46.34 21.72 30.36
C GLU A 426 45.43 20.56 30.79
N VAL A 427 46.05 19.44 31.16
CA VAL A 427 45.32 18.26 31.67
C VAL A 427 44.71 18.60 33.03
N GLY A 428 43.40 18.42 33.14
CA GLY A 428 42.63 18.74 34.35
C GLY A 428 41.67 19.92 34.17
N ASP A 429 41.75 20.62 33.03
CA ASP A 429 40.79 21.67 32.67
C ASP A 429 39.37 21.09 32.54
N VAL A 430 38.40 21.80 33.12
CA VAL A 430 36.98 21.41 33.08
C VAL A 430 36.30 22.08 31.90
N LEU A 431 35.82 21.26 30.96
CA LEU A 431 35.01 21.72 29.84
C LEU A 431 33.54 21.42 30.11
N SER A 432 32.66 22.40 29.91
CA SER A 432 31.22 22.20 30.01
C SER A 432 30.64 21.84 28.65
N TYR A 433 30.03 20.66 28.56
CA TYR A 433 29.32 20.21 27.36
C TYR A 433 27.80 20.44 27.50
N SER A 434 27.18 20.88 26.41
CA SER A 434 25.72 21.02 26.32
C SER A 434 25.19 20.25 25.12
N TYR A 435 24.05 19.59 25.31
CA TYR A 435 23.36 18.78 24.32
C TYR A 435 21.98 19.37 24.06
N VAL A 436 21.75 19.80 22.83
CA VAL A 436 20.43 20.22 22.38
C VAL A 436 19.87 19.13 21.48
N VAL A 437 18.87 18.41 21.99
CA VAL A 437 18.09 17.44 21.21
C VAL A 437 16.84 18.15 20.69
N LYS A 438 16.65 18.16 19.37
CA LYS A 438 15.51 18.81 18.71
C LYS A 438 14.79 17.82 17.82
N ASN A 439 13.48 17.70 18.00
CA ASN A 439 12.60 17.07 17.02
C ASN A 439 12.57 17.92 15.75
N VAL A 440 13.06 17.35 14.66
CA VAL A 440 13.06 17.97 13.33
C VAL A 440 12.11 17.24 12.39
N GLY A 441 11.36 16.25 12.91
CA GLY A 441 10.30 15.56 12.21
C GLY A 441 8.94 16.25 12.35
N ASN A 442 7.93 15.74 11.64
CA ASN A 442 6.54 16.22 11.70
C ASN A 442 5.66 15.46 12.70
N VAL A 443 6.23 14.53 13.48
CA VAL A 443 5.49 13.79 14.51
C VAL A 443 6.00 14.12 15.90
N THR A 444 5.10 14.21 16.87
CA THR A 444 5.47 14.34 18.28
C THR A 444 6.13 13.06 18.75
N LEU A 445 7.41 13.15 19.14
CA LEU A 445 8.15 12.04 19.72
C LEU A 445 7.92 12.02 21.24
N SER A 446 7.52 10.87 21.77
CA SER A 446 7.34 10.68 23.21
C SER A 446 8.59 10.07 23.83
N GLY A 447 9.03 10.65 24.96
CA GLY A 447 10.19 10.17 25.70
C GLY A 447 9.94 8.87 26.49
N PRO A 448 10.94 8.42 27.28
CA PRO A 448 12.15 9.16 27.64
C PRO A 448 13.20 9.21 26.52
N PHE A 449 13.86 10.35 26.35
CA PHE A 449 15.04 10.47 25.50
C PHE A 449 16.30 10.31 26.35
N THR A 450 17.26 9.50 25.88
CA THR A 450 18.55 9.31 26.55
C THR A 450 19.67 9.77 25.62
N VAL A 451 20.57 10.60 26.14
CA VAL A 451 21.82 10.96 25.46
C VAL A 451 22.95 10.25 26.17
N THR A 452 23.68 9.41 25.43
CA THR A 452 24.87 8.72 25.93
C THR A 452 26.09 9.35 25.27
N ASP A 453 27.02 9.83 26.10
CA ASP A 453 28.33 10.29 25.65
C ASP A 453 29.40 9.47 26.37
N ASP A 454 30.20 8.75 25.60
CA ASP A 454 31.28 7.89 26.09
C ASP A 454 32.52 8.69 26.52
N LYS A 455 32.49 10.02 26.29
CA LYS A 455 33.59 10.97 26.56
C LYS A 455 33.10 12.25 27.28
N ALA A 456 31.95 12.17 27.96
CA ALA A 456 31.36 13.30 28.71
C ALA A 456 32.15 13.70 29.95
#